data_AF-A0A968Y4W3-F1
#
_entry.id   AF-A0A968Y4W3-F1
#
_cell.length_a   1.000
_cell.length_b   1.000
_cell.length_c   1.000
_cell.angle_alpha   90.00
_cell.angle_beta   90.00
_cell.angle_gamma   90.00
#
_symmetry.space_group_name_H-M   'P 1'
#
loop_
_entity.id
_entity.type
_entity.pdbx_description
1 polymer ?
#
loop_
_entity_poly.entity_id
_entity_poly.type
_entity_poly.pdbx_seq_one_letter_code
_entity_poly.pdbx_strand_id
1 'polypeptide(L)'
;MVADTLKCSPELARPLTDLIYQKTQGNPFFATQFLKALHDDRMIAFNFNEHYWECDLAQVKAAALTDDVVEFMAAQLQKLPDRTQEMLKLAACIGNSFDLTTLAIVSEISPVDAAADLWKALQSGLILPVSETYKFFQSGDAVSTQEIVPYRFCTIAFNKLPIH
;
A
#
# COMPACT_ATOMS: atom_id res chain seq x y z
N MET A 1 15.37 -10.46 8.41
CA MET A 1 14.52 -9.53 7.63
C MET A 1 14.30 -8.21 8.36
N VAL A 2 13.63 -8.15 9.52
CA VAL A 2 13.41 -6.88 10.26
C VAL A 2 14.71 -6.32 10.87
N ALA A 3 15.49 -7.17 11.55
CA ALA A 3 16.79 -6.80 12.11
C ALA A 3 17.77 -6.29 11.03
N ASP A 4 17.75 -6.89 9.84
CA ASP A 4 18.60 -6.49 8.71
C ASP A 4 18.15 -5.14 8.12
N THR A 5 16.83 -4.94 7.95
CA THR A 5 16.25 -3.66 7.48
C THR A 5 16.57 -2.51 8.45
N LEU A 6 16.50 -2.78 9.75
CA LEU A 6 16.71 -1.78 10.81
C LEU A 6 18.16 -1.72 11.32
N LYS A 7 19.07 -2.52 10.74
CA LYS A 7 20.48 -2.64 11.14
C LYS A 7 20.67 -2.73 12.66
N CYS A 8 19.85 -3.52 13.34
CA CYS A 8 19.89 -3.68 14.80
C CYS A 8 20.03 -5.16 15.19
N SER A 9 20.31 -5.44 16.47
CA SER A 9 20.43 -6.83 16.92
C SER A 9 19.08 -7.56 16.84
N PRO A 10 19.07 -8.88 16.61
CA PRO A 10 17.83 -9.66 16.62
C PRO A 10 17.04 -9.53 17.92
N GLU A 11 17.69 -9.36 19.09
CA GLU A 11 16.97 -9.14 20.34
C GLU A 11 16.24 -7.80 20.37
N LEU A 12 16.86 -6.73 19.85
CA LEU A 12 16.25 -5.41 19.75
C LEU A 12 15.14 -5.36 18.70
N ALA A 13 15.27 -6.11 17.62
CA ALA A 13 14.26 -6.22 16.57
C ALA A 13 13.05 -7.07 16.97
N ARG A 14 13.19 -7.94 17.98
CA ARG A 14 12.19 -8.96 18.33
C ARG A 14 10.81 -8.39 18.67
N PRO A 15 10.68 -7.35 19.53
CA PRO A 15 9.37 -6.78 19.86
C PRO A 15 8.63 -6.21 18.64
N LEU A 16 9.37 -5.60 17.72
CA LEU A 16 8.81 -5.08 16.47
C LEU A 16 8.53 -6.21 15.48
N THR A 17 9.37 -7.25 15.44
CA THR A 17 9.17 -8.44 14.59
C THR A 17 7.90 -9.19 14.98
N ASP A 18 7.69 -9.41 16.28
CA ASP A 18 6.49 -10.06 16.80
C ASP A 18 5.23 -9.26 16.46
N LEU A 19 5.32 -7.92 16.57
CA LEU A 19 4.22 -7.03 16.23
C LEU A 19 3.91 -7.01 14.73
N ILE A 20 4.94 -6.90 13.89
CA ILE A 20 4.82 -7.02 12.44
C ILE A 20 4.16 -8.36 12.12
N TYR A 21 4.66 -9.46 12.68
CA TYR A 21 4.10 -10.77 12.43
C TYR A 21 2.63 -10.86 12.86
N GLN A 22 2.29 -10.38 14.06
CA GLN A 22 0.91 -10.33 14.57
C GLN A 22 -0.01 -9.52 13.63
N LYS A 23 0.46 -8.37 13.13
CA LYS A 23 -0.32 -7.48 12.27
C LYS A 23 -0.33 -7.87 10.80
N THR A 24 0.52 -8.79 10.37
CA THR A 24 0.68 -9.11 8.95
C THR A 24 0.47 -10.59 8.67
N GLN A 25 0.34 -11.41 9.72
CA GLN A 25 0.25 -12.86 9.69
C GLN A 25 1.37 -13.49 8.82
N GLY A 26 2.55 -12.87 8.86
CA GLY A 26 3.73 -13.29 8.11
C GLY A 26 3.71 -12.94 6.63
N ASN A 27 2.77 -12.13 6.15
CA ASN A 27 2.72 -11.69 4.76
C ASN A 27 3.78 -10.59 4.51
N PRO A 28 4.80 -10.83 3.66
CA PRO A 28 5.90 -9.87 3.44
C PRO A 28 5.43 -8.52 2.87
N PHE A 29 4.36 -8.50 2.07
CA PHE A 29 3.80 -7.27 1.55
C PHE A 29 3.21 -6.42 2.68
N PHE A 30 2.40 -7.03 3.56
CA PHE A 30 1.83 -6.31 4.70
C PHE A 30 2.91 -5.90 5.72
N ALA A 31 3.95 -6.70 5.91
CA ALA A 31 5.12 -6.30 6.69
C ALA A 31 5.75 -5.02 6.15
N THR A 32 5.89 -4.93 4.82
CA THR A 32 6.42 -3.72 4.16
C THR A 32 5.48 -2.52 4.31
N GLN A 33 4.17 -2.72 4.14
CA GLN A 33 3.18 -1.63 4.30
C GLN A 33 3.06 -1.14 5.74
N PHE A 34 3.09 -2.06 6.71
CA PHE A 34 3.04 -1.73 8.11
C PHE A 34 4.30 -0.94 8.54
N LEU A 35 5.47 -1.40 8.13
CA LEU A 35 6.73 -0.66 8.34
C LEU A 35 6.71 0.73 7.70
N LYS A 36 6.18 0.85 6.48
CA LYS A 36 6.03 2.14 5.79
C LYS A 36 5.08 3.08 6.54
N ALA A 37 3.94 2.58 7.00
CA ALA A 37 2.99 3.38 7.78
C ALA A 37 3.60 3.87 9.11
N LEU A 38 4.33 3.01 9.83
CA LEU A 38 5.04 3.41 11.05
C LEU A 38 6.11 4.48 10.77
N HIS A 39 6.77 4.41 9.62
CA HIS A 39 7.72 5.44 9.19
C HIS A 39 7.03 6.76 8.82
N ASP A 40 5.96 6.70 8.03
CA ASP A 40 5.20 7.88 7.60
C ASP A 40 4.56 8.61 8.80
N ASP A 41 4.11 7.86 9.81
CA ASP A 41 3.60 8.37 11.09
C ASP A 41 4.73 8.72 12.09
N ARG A 42 6.01 8.67 11.67
CA ARG A 42 7.23 9.00 12.45
C ARG A 42 7.46 8.17 13.72
N MET A 43 6.84 7.00 13.83
CA MET A 43 7.04 6.08 14.95
C MET A 43 8.33 5.25 14.78
N ILE A 44 8.79 5.10 13.54
CA ILE A 44 10.09 4.54 13.19
C ILE A 44 10.84 5.58 12.34
N ALA A 45 12.03 5.99 12.77
CA ALA A 45 12.84 6.97 12.04
C ALA A 45 14.31 6.56 12.05
N PHE A 46 15.01 6.86 10.96
CA PHE A 46 16.46 6.68 10.93
C PHE A 46 17.14 7.87 11.61
N ASN A 47 17.89 7.61 12.68
CA ASN A 47 18.72 8.62 13.32
C ASN A 47 20.03 8.75 12.52
N PHE A 48 20.16 9.84 11.77
CA PHE A 48 21.33 10.11 10.93
C PHE A 48 22.61 10.42 11.74
N ASN A 49 22.48 10.91 12.98
CA ASN A 49 23.64 11.20 13.81
C ASN A 49 24.25 9.90 14.35
N GLU A 50 23.39 9.01 14.84
CA GLU A 50 23.81 7.79 15.50
C GLU A 50 23.84 6.56 14.56
N HIS A 51 23.42 6.72 13.31
CA HIS A 51 23.41 5.69 12.26
C HIS A 51 22.60 4.43 12.59
N TYR A 52 21.58 4.54 13.44
CA TYR A 52 20.67 3.45 13.78
C TYR A 52 19.21 3.87 13.63
N TRP A 53 18.32 2.88 13.54
CA TRP A 53 16.87 3.10 13.49
C TRP A 53 16.31 3.26 14.90
N GLU A 54 15.65 4.40 15.14
CA GLU A 54 14.88 4.67 16.34
C GLU A 54 13.45 4.19 16.16
N CYS A 55 12.96 3.44 17.15
CA CYS A 55 11.60 2.95 17.19
C CYS A 55 11.05 3.21 18.59
N ASP A 56 10.02 4.05 18.69
CA ASP A 56 9.29 4.23 19.94
C ASP A 56 8.33 3.04 20.10
N LEU A 57 8.84 1.95 20.68
CA LEU A 57 8.07 0.73 20.90
C LEU A 57 6.82 0.95 21.77
N ALA A 58 6.76 1.99 22.60
CA ALA A 58 5.57 2.30 23.39
C ALA A 58 4.48 2.91 22.51
N GLN A 59 4.82 3.88 21.66
CA GLN A 59 3.88 4.43 20.66
C GLN A 59 3.46 3.38 19.64
N VAL A 60 4.40 2.57 19.16
CA VAL A 60 4.13 1.50 18.19
C VAL A 60 3.19 0.45 18.79
N LYS A 61 3.38 0.06 20.06
CA LYS A 61 2.44 -0.85 20.76
C LYS A 61 1.08 -0.21 20.98
N ALA A 62 1.01 1.07 21.33
CA ALA A 62 -0.26 1.77 21.50
C ALA A 62 -1.02 1.88 20.16
N ALA A 63 -0.33 2.19 19.06
CA ALA A 63 -0.89 2.23 17.71
C ALA A 63 -1.25 0.83 17.18
N ALA A 64 -0.56 -0.22 17.64
CA ALA A 64 -0.87 -1.59 17.26
C ALA A 64 -1.90 -2.27 18.19
N LEU A 65 -2.29 -1.63 19.30
CA LEU A 65 -3.37 -2.13 20.15
C LEU A 65 -4.76 -1.91 19.52
N THR A 66 -4.89 -0.99 18.56
CA THR A 66 -6.10 -0.86 17.74
C THR A 66 -6.11 -1.97 16.68
N ASP A 67 -7.23 -2.67 16.59
CA ASP A 67 -7.37 -4.07 16.15
C ASP A 67 -7.15 -4.31 14.64
N ASP A 68 -7.22 -5.59 14.24
CA ASP A 68 -7.33 -6.21 12.89
C ASP A 68 -6.61 -5.54 11.69
N VAL A 69 -5.88 -6.34 10.89
CA VAL A 69 -5.31 -5.94 9.59
C VAL A 69 -6.35 -5.21 8.72
N VAL A 70 -7.60 -5.62 8.86
CA VAL A 70 -8.78 -4.98 8.29
C VAL A 70 -8.93 -3.49 8.64
N GLU A 71 -8.81 -3.09 9.91
CA GLU A 71 -8.96 -1.69 10.33
C GLU A 71 -7.77 -0.85 9.86
N PHE A 72 -6.57 -1.44 9.90
CA PHE A 72 -5.38 -0.83 9.34
C PHE A 72 -5.56 -0.52 7.84
N MET A 73 -6.09 -1.46 7.06
CA MET A 73 -6.34 -1.25 5.63
C MET A 73 -7.42 -0.19 5.36
N ALA A 74 -8.46 -0.14 6.19
CA ALA A 74 -9.46 0.92 6.11
C ALA A 74 -8.85 2.30 6.40
N ALA A 75 -7.98 2.40 7.41
CA ALA A 75 -7.26 3.63 7.72
C ALA A 75 -6.31 4.05 6.58
N GLN A 76 -5.62 3.10 5.94
CA GLN A 76 -4.77 3.39 4.78
C GLN A 76 -5.59 3.92 3.59
N LEU A 77 -6.77 3.36 3.33
CA LEU A 77 -7.68 3.85 2.29
C LEU A 77 -8.15 5.29 2.58
N GLN A 78 -8.50 5.59 3.83
CA GLN A 78 -8.95 6.93 4.25
C GLN A 78 -7.84 8.00 4.19
N LYS A 79 -6.56 7.61 4.26
CA LYS A 79 -5.41 8.52 4.12
C LYS A 79 -5.14 8.93 2.67
N LEU A 80 -5.79 8.30 1.67
CA LEU A 80 -5.61 8.64 0.26
C LEU A 80 -6.36 9.92 -0.13
N PRO A 81 -5.94 10.62 -1.20
CA PRO A 81 -6.73 11.71 -1.77
C PRO A 81 -8.15 11.25 -2.12
N ASP A 82 -9.14 12.15 -1.96
CA ASP A 82 -10.55 11.85 -2.20
C ASP A 82 -10.79 11.25 -3.59
N ARG A 83 -10.14 11.80 -4.62
CA ARG A 83 -10.19 11.27 -5.99
C ARG A 83 -9.67 9.86 -6.10
N THR A 84 -8.55 9.53 -5.46
CA THR A 84 -8.03 8.17 -5.41
C THR A 84 -9.03 7.23 -4.73
N GLN A 85 -9.67 7.65 -3.63
CA GLN A 85 -10.67 6.83 -2.95
C GLN A 85 -11.90 6.57 -3.82
N GLU A 86 -12.39 7.59 -4.53
CA GLU A 86 -13.50 7.46 -5.49
C GLU A 86 -13.17 6.48 -6.61
N MET A 87 -11.98 6.60 -7.20
CA MET A 87 -11.52 5.70 -8.25
C MET A 87 -11.43 4.25 -7.77
N LEU A 88 -10.96 4.02 -6.54
CA LEU A 88 -10.93 2.68 -5.95
C LEU A 88 -12.33 2.11 -5.69
N LYS A 89 -13.31 2.95 -5.31
CA LYS A 89 -14.71 2.50 -5.16
C LYS A 89 -15.29 2.08 -6.51
N LEU A 90 -15.12 2.89 -7.55
CA LEU A 90 -15.56 2.56 -8.91
C LEU A 90 -14.90 1.27 -9.42
N ALA A 91 -13.59 1.12 -9.20
CA ALA A 91 -12.86 -0.09 -9.54
C ALA A 91 -13.38 -1.32 -8.78
N ALA A 92 -13.75 -1.19 -7.51
CA ALA A 92 -14.34 -2.29 -6.74
C ALA A 92 -15.70 -2.73 -7.28
N CYS A 93 -16.50 -1.79 -7.80
CA CYS A 93 -17.76 -2.08 -8.49
C CYS A 93 -17.54 -2.89 -9.78
N ILE A 94 -16.39 -2.74 -10.45
CA ILE A 94 -16.01 -3.56 -11.60
C ILE A 94 -15.61 -4.96 -11.13
N GLY A 95 -14.80 -5.05 -10.07
CA GLY A 95 -14.45 -6.31 -9.41
C GLY A 95 -13.07 -6.30 -8.76
N ASN A 96 -12.66 -7.45 -8.21
CA ASN A 96 -11.35 -7.59 -7.56
C ASN A 96 -10.16 -7.41 -8.52
N SER A 97 -10.41 -7.60 -9.82
CA SER A 97 -9.50 -7.23 -10.90
C SER A 97 -10.26 -6.34 -11.88
N PHE A 98 -9.59 -5.30 -12.39
CA PHE A 98 -10.16 -4.33 -13.32
C PHE A 98 -9.08 -3.85 -14.28
N ASP A 99 -9.43 -3.33 -15.45
CA ASP A 99 -8.47 -2.68 -16.34
C ASP A 99 -8.66 -1.16 -16.38
N LEU A 100 -7.57 -0.45 -16.71
CA LEU A 100 -7.54 1.01 -16.73
C LEU A 100 -8.57 1.60 -17.70
N THR A 101 -8.76 0.97 -18.86
CA THR A 101 -9.64 1.48 -19.91
C THR A 101 -11.09 1.42 -19.46
N THR A 102 -11.52 0.29 -18.90
CA THR A 102 -12.87 0.14 -18.34
C THR A 102 -13.11 1.13 -17.21
N LEU A 103 -12.15 1.30 -16.30
CA LEU A 103 -12.27 2.26 -15.20
C LEU A 103 -12.38 3.70 -15.71
N ALA A 104 -11.58 4.09 -16.70
CA ALA A 104 -11.62 5.42 -17.33
C ALA A 104 -12.99 5.69 -17.99
N ILE A 105 -13.58 4.69 -18.65
CA ILE A 105 -14.92 4.80 -19.24
C ILE A 105 -15.97 5.03 -18.15
N VAL A 106 -15.93 4.27 -17.05
CA VAL A 106 -16.91 4.39 -15.95
C VAL A 106 -16.76 5.70 -15.16
N SER A 107 -15.55 6.23 -15.08
CA SER A 107 -15.26 7.50 -14.40
C SER A 107 -15.36 8.73 -15.31
N GLU A 108 -15.66 8.53 -16.60
CA GLU A 108 -15.79 9.60 -17.62
C GLU A 108 -14.55 10.51 -17.74
N ILE A 109 -13.36 9.97 -17.52
CA ILE A 109 -12.08 10.69 -17.66
C ILE A 109 -11.14 9.96 -18.61
N SER A 110 -10.01 10.59 -18.97
CA SER A 110 -9.02 9.94 -19.82
C SER A 110 -8.30 8.81 -19.07
N PRO A 111 -7.78 7.77 -19.76
CA PRO A 111 -6.96 6.74 -19.12
C PRO A 111 -5.72 7.30 -18.42
N VAL A 112 -5.18 8.42 -18.90
CA VAL A 112 -4.02 9.10 -18.30
C VAL A 112 -4.40 9.72 -16.95
N ASP A 113 -5.54 10.41 -16.90
CA ASP A 113 -6.05 11.01 -15.65
C ASP A 113 -6.43 9.92 -14.64
N ALA A 114 -7.09 8.84 -15.10
CA ALA A 114 -7.40 7.70 -14.25
C ALA A 114 -6.14 7.04 -13.67
N ALA A 115 -5.06 6.93 -14.46
CA ALA A 115 -3.79 6.40 -13.96
C ALA A 115 -3.14 7.36 -12.94
N ALA A 116 -3.21 8.67 -13.17
CA ALA A 116 -2.71 9.67 -12.24
C ALA A 116 -3.45 9.61 -10.90
N ASP A 117 -4.78 9.48 -10.93
CA ASP A 117 -5.61 9.38 -9.73
C ASP A 117 -5.40 8.06 -8.96
N LEU A 118 -5.03 6.97 -9.66
CA LEU A 118 -4.67 5.69 -9.04
C LEU A 118 -3.21 5.63 -8.52
N TRP A 119 -2.37 6.59 -8.88
CA TRP A 119 -0.94 6.56 -8.56
C TRP A 119 -0.66 6.39 -7.06
N LYS A 120 -1.42 7.09 -6.21
CA LYS A 120 -1.27 6.97 -4.75
C LYS A 120 -1.67 5.61 -4.21
N ALA A 121 -2.67 4.96 -4.82
CA ALA A 121 -3.08 3.60 -4.48
C ALA A 121 -2.01 2.56 -4.88
N LEU A 122 -1.35 2.78 -6.03
CA LEU A 122 -0.21 1.96 -6.46
C LEU A 122 1.00 2.11 -5.53
N GLN A 123 1.33 3.35 -5.15
CA GLN A 123 2.45 3.63 -4.22
C GLN A 123 2.23 3.07 -2.81
N SER A 124 0.97 2.94 -2.37
CA SER A 124 0.57 2.28 -1.12
C SER A 124 0.30 0.78 -1.29
N GLY A 125 0.43 0.24 -2.50
CA GLY A 125 0.27 -1.17 -2.80
C GLY A 125 -1.16 -1.72 -2.62
N LEU A 126 -2.16 -0.85 -2.48
CA LEU A 126 -3.57 -1.25 -2.32
C LEU A 126 -4.11 -1.93 -3.59
N ILE A 127 -3.56 -1.54 -4.74
CA ILE A 127 -3.73 -2.19 -6.03
C ILE A 127 -2.35 -2.51 -6.62
N LEU A 128 -2.30 -3.56 -7.42
CA LEU A 128 -1.09 -4.04 -8.08
C LEU A 128 -1.37 -4.24 -9.58
N PRO A 129 -0.43 -3.85 -10.47
CA PRO A 129 -0.53 -4.22 -11.87
C PRO A 129 -0.36 -5.74 -12.00
N VAL A 130 -1.17 -6.36 -12.85
CA VAL A 130 -1.18 -7.81 -13.09
C VAL A 130 -0.26 -8.20 -14.26
N SER A 131 0.17 -7.24 -15.10
CA SER A 131 1.14 -7.47 -16.17
C SER A 131 2.56 -7.04 -15.80
N GLU A 132 3.56 -7.79 -16.29
CA GLU A 132 4.98 -7.40 -16.15
C GLU A 132 5.35 -6.17 -17.00
N THR A 133 4.54 -5.85 -18.03
CA THR A 133 4.76 -4.69 -18.91
C THR A 133 4.64 -3.34 -18.20
N TYR A 134 3.90 -3.26 -17.09
CA TYR A 134 3.76 -2.00 -16.35
C TYR A 134 5.04 -1.55 -15.64
N LYS A 135 5.98 -2.46 -15.34
CA LYS A 135 7.28 -2.09 -14.73
C LYS A 135 8.10 -1.13 -15.62
N PHE A 136 7.79 -1.05 -16.91
CA PHE A 136 8.54 -0.23 -17.87
C PHE A 136 7.96 1.16 -18.12
N PHE A 137 6.74 1.47 -17.66
CA PHE A 137 6.13 2.80 -17.88
C PHE A 137 6.72 3.93 -17.01
N GLN A 138 7.65 3.61 -16.09
CA GLN A 138 8.40 4.63 -15.33
C GLN A 138 9.56 5.26 -16.14
N SER A 139 9.86 4.74 -17.34
CA SER A 139 11.01 5.14 -18.14
C SER A 139 10.61 5.81 -19.45
N GLY A 140 9.73 6.81 -19.43
CA GLY A 140 9.58 7.83 -20.50
C GLY A 140 9.28 7.38 -21.94
N ASP A 141 9.23 6.09 -22.24
CA ASP A 141 9.06 5.58 -23.59
C ASP A 141 7.58 5.41 -23.89
N ALA A 142 7.08 6.25 -24.78
CA ALA A 142 5.75 6.16 -25.35
C ALA A 142 5.65 4.87 -26.18
N VAL A 143 5.23 3.77 -25.53
CA VAL A 143 4.83 2.56 -26.26
C VAL A 143 3.37 2.73 -26.69
N SER A 144 3.22 2.96 -27.99
CA SER A 144 1.97 2.84 -28.73
C SER A 144 1.54 1.37 -28.79
N THR A 145 0.82 0.90 -27.78
CA THR A 145 -0.11 -0.21 -27.92
C THR A 145 -1.24 0.00 -26.92
N GLN A 146 -2.47 -0.23 -27.37
CA GLN A 146 -3.66 -0.38 -26.52
C GLN A 146 -3.53 -1.64 -25.66
N GLU A 147 -2.50 -1.71 -24.81
CA GLU A 147 -2.39 -2.78 -23.84
C GLU A 147 -3.38 -2.49 -22.72
N ILE A 148 -4.34 -3.39 -22.58
CA ILE A 148 -5.19 -3.47 -21.41
C ILE A 148 -4.23 -3.69 -20.24
N VAL A 149 -4.14 -2.70 -19.33
CA VAL A 149 -3.36 -2.81 -18.10
C VAL A 149 -4.30 -3.30 -17.00
N PRO A 150 -4.34 -4.62 -16.73
CA PRO A 150 -5.12 -5.14 -15.61
C PRO A 150 -4.44 -4.77 -14.30
N TYR A 151 -5.26 -4.29 -13.36
CA TYR A 151 -4.93 -4.13 -11.95
C TYR A 151 -5.72 -5.14 -11.12
N ARG A 152 -5.19 -5.48 -9.97
CA ARG A 152 -5.88 -6.27 -8.95
C ARG A 152 -5.75 -5.61 -7.60
N PHE A 153 -6.83 -5.62 -6.84
CA PHE A 153 -6.75 -5.26 -5.43
C PHE A 153 -5.90 -6.26 -4.64
N CYS A 154 -5.24 -5.76 -3.60
CA CYS A 154 -4.79 -6.65 -2.55
C CYS A 154 -6.03 -7.25 -1.86
N THR A 155 -6.05 -8.56 -1.60
CA THR A 155 -7.24 -9.30 -1.13
C THR A 155 -7.94 -8.67 0.08
N ILE A 156 -7.19 -8.05 0.98
CA ILE A 156 -7.74 -7.39 2.17
C ILE A 156 -8.29 -6.00 1.85
N ALA A 157 -7.69 -5.27 0.89
CA ALA A 157 -8.18 -3.97 0.43
C ALA A 157 -9.54 -4.09 -0.26
N PHE A 158 -9.72 -5.11 -1.12
CA PHE A 158 -10.97 -5.34 -1.84
C PHE A 158 -12.15 -5.53 -0.89
N ASN A 159 -11.97 -6.35 0.16
CA ASN A 159 -13.01 -6.66 1.15
C ASN A 159 -13.40 -5.48 2.06
N LYS A 160 -12.78 -4.30 1.90
CA LYS A 160 -13.03 -3.12 2.73
C LYS A 160 -13.43 -1.87 1.96
N LEU A 161 -13.52 -1.96 0.63
CA LEU A 161 -14.13 -0.88 -0.13
C LEU A 161 -15.64 -0.94 0.13
N PRO A 162 -16.29 0.19 0.51
CA PRO A 162 -17.73 0.24 0.61
C PRO A 162 -18.29 0.13 -0.80
N ILE A 163 -18.61 -1.09 -1.21
CA ILE A 163 -19.47 -1.36 -2.35
C ILE A 163 -20.88 -1.19 -1.78
N HIS A 164 -21.56 -0.12 -2.19
CA HIS A 164 -22.83 0.43 -1.68
C HIS A 164 -22.71 1.61 -0.72
#